data_AF-H0ABT6-F1
#
_entry.id   AF-H0ABT6-F1
#
_cell.length_a   1.000
_cell.length_b   1.000
_cell.length_c   1.000
_cell.angle_alpha   90.00
_cell.angle_beta   90.00
_cell.angle_gamma   90.00
#
_symmetry.space_group_name_H-M   'P 1'
#
loop_
_entity.id
_entity.type
_entity.pdbx_description
1 polymer ?
#
loop_
_entity_poly.entity_id
_entity_poly.type
_entity_poly.pdbx_seq_one_letter_code
_entity_poly.pdbx_strand_id
1 'polypeptide(L)'
;MSDHPFVDEEARKTSTIVTKNSIAIPEDRQKYKLSERAWNWEKIVDLFFPHEQSPKRNKYAKIFLRELKAEGEIDSEKLNNFGEWGHEKGLSNLKNNILPKLRRLGVIQYEYLEYRDSSEGSQGRRKVVKPAKSFTSILDSMANGWAAFESAAYSNQD
;
A
#
# COMPACT_ATOMS: atom_id res chain seq x y z
N MET A 1 40.22 -30.04 -13.00
CA MET A 1 40.75 -28.71 -12.64
C MET A 1 39.79 -27.70 -13.21
N SER A 2 38.97 -27.15 -12.34
CA SER A 2 37.86 -26.24 -12.61
C SER A 2 38.28 -24.85 -12.16
N ASP A 3 38.35 -23.89 -13.06
CA ASP A 3 38.44 -22.47 -12.73
C ASP A 3 37.43 -21.71 -13.58
N HIS A 4 36.26 -21.45 -12.98
CA HIS A 4 35.31 -20.44 -13.45
C HIS A 4 35.70 -19.10 -12.82
N PRO A 5 35.91 -18.03 -13.60
CA PRO A 5 36.33 -16.76 -13.05
C PRO A 5 35.14 -16.04 -12.41
N PHE A 6 35.34 -15.65 -11.15
CA PHE A 6 34.71 -14.51 -10.49
C PHE A 6 33.17 -14.55 -10.38
N VAL A 7 32.67 -15.42 -9.51
CA VAL A 7 31.37 -15.18 -8.88
C VAL A 7 31.61 -14.22 -7.72
N ASP A 8 31.38 -12.94 -7.96
CA ASP A 8 31.42 -11.91 -6.93
C ASP A 8 30.30 -12.14 -5.91
N GLU A 9 30.63 -12.68 -4.74
CA GLU A 9 29.67 -12.98 -3.67
C GLU A 9 28.97 -11.73 -3.12
N GLU A 10 29.52 -10.53 -3.35
CA GLU A 10 28.89 -9.28 -2.93
C GLU A 10 27.65 -8.94 -3.77
N ALA A 11 27.61 -9.34 -5.05
CA ALA A 11 26.48 -9.08 -5.93
C ALA A 11 25.20 -9.85 -5.54
N ARG A 12 25.32 -10.90 -4.70
CA ARG A 12 24.16 -11.66 -4.20
C ARG A 12 23.47 -11.04 -2.99
N LYS A 13 24.11 -10.11 -2.27
CA LYS A 13 23.51 -9.51 -1.05
C LYS A 13 22.64 -8.28 -1.31
N THR A 14 22.67 -7.74 -2.53
CA THR A 14 22.04 -6.46 -2.85
C THR A 14 21.13 -6.59 -4.07
N SER A 15 20.26 -7.60 -4.09
CA SER A 15 19.24 -7.69 -5.14
C SER A 15 18.08 -6.74 -4.85
N THR A 16 18.34 -5.44 -4.96
CA THR A 16 17.30 -4.42 -5.06
C THR A 16 16.86 -4.39 -6.52
N ILE A 17 15.68 -4.94 -6.81
CA ILE A 17 15.07 -4.81 -8.13
C ILE A 17 14.67 -3.34 -8.29
N VAL A 18 15.55 -2.57 -8.91
CA VAL A 18 15.35 -1.16 -9.25
C VAL A 18 14.89 -1.07 -10.70
N THR A 19 13.65 -0.68 -10.93
CA THR A 19 13.22 -0.20 -12.26
C THR A 19 14.00 1.07 -12.61
N LYS A 20 14.41 1.17 -13.89
CA LYS A 20 15.42 2.09 -14.50
C LYS A 20 15.47 3.58 -14.07
N ASN A 21 14.51 4.10 -13.32
CA ASN A 21 14.46 5.52 -12.91
C ASN A 21 14.45 5.75 -11.39
N SER A 22 14.63 4.71 -10.56
CA SER A 22 14.58 4.85 -9.10
C SER A 22 15.99 4.78 -8.52
N ILE A 23 16.65 5.92 -8.33
CA ILE A 23 17.94 5.93 -7.62
C ILE A 23 17.66 5.55 -6.16
N ALA A 24 18.08 4.35 -5.76
CA ALA A 24 18.03 3.95 -4.36
C ALA A 24 19.04 4.80 -3.59
N ILE A 25 18.57 5.61 -2.64
CA ILE A 25 19.44 6.38 -1.75
C ILE A 25 20.03 5.40 -0.72
N PRO A 26 21.36 5.27 -0.62
CA PRO A 26 22.03 4.44 0.38
C PRO A 26 21.54 4.77 1.80
N GLU A 27 21.38 3.77 2.67
CA GLU A 27 20.80 3.94 4.02
C GLU A 27 21.55 4.98 4.86
N ASP A 28 22.87 5.09 4.70
CA ASP A 28 23.75 6.09 5.34
C ASP A 28 23.46 7.53 4.89
N ARG A 29 22.84 7.72 3.72
CA ARG A 29 22.44 9.02 3.16
C ARG A 29 20.96 9.32 3.35
N GLN A 30 20.19 8.40 3.92
CA GLN A 30 18.78 8.65 4.23
C GLN A 30 18.68 9.52 5.48
N LYS A 31 18.13 10.73 5.32
CA LYS A 31 17.93 11.70 6.42
C LYS A 31 17.08 11.16 7.57
N TYR A 32 16.27 10.13 7.33
CA TYR A 32 15.40 9.51 8.33
C TYR A 32 15.60 8.00 8.30
N LYS A 33 15.78 7.38 9.47
CA LYS A 33 15.83 5.92 9.58
C LYS A 33 14.47 5.30 9.28
N LEU A 34 14.46 4.06 8.80
CA LEU A 34 13.24 3.28 8.51
C LEU A 34 12.25 3.23 9.70
N SER A 35 12.77 3.25 10.94
CA SER A 35 11.97 3.27 12.18
C SER A 35 11.43 4.65 12.57
N GLU A 36 11.95 5.74 12.01
CA GLU A 36 11.56 7.13 12.33
C GLU A 36 10.49 7.67 11.37
N ARG A 37 10.28 7.02 10.22
CA ARG A 37 9.23 7.37 9.25
C ARG A 37 7.90 6.68 9.59
N ALA A 38 7.26 7.11 10.68
CA ALA A 38 5.88 6.75 10.93
C ALA A 38 4.95 7.58 10.04
N TRP A 39 4.63 7.08 8.84
CA TRP A 39 3.65 7.72 7.98
C TRP A 39 2.28 7.77 8.66
N ASN A 40 1.73 8.97 8.83
CA ASN A 40 0.34 9.11 9.26
C ASN A 40 -0.59 8.66 8.13
N TRP A 41 -1.17 7.47 8.27
CA TRP A 41 -2.04 6.88 7.25
C TRP A 41 -3.27 7.74 6.94
N GLU A 42 -3.78 8.53 7.88
CA GLU A 42 -4.91 9.43 7.62
C GLU A 42 -4.51 10.57 6.68
N LYS A 43 -3.26 11.06 6.78
CA LYS A 43 -2.69 12.04 5.84
C LYS A 43 -2.43 11.45 4.46
N ILE A 44 -2.03 10.18 4.40
CA ILE A 44 -1.95 9.45 3.12
C ILE A 44 -3.33 9.38 2.45
N VAL A 45 -4.40 9.14 3.23
CA VAL A 45 -5.77 9.16 2.69
C VAL A 45 -6.15 10.55 2.19
N ASP A 46 -5.75 11.61 2.89
CA ASP A 46 -5.97 13.00 2.44
C ASP A 46 -5.28 13.28 1.09
N LEU A 47 -4.13 12.67 0.81
CA LEU A 47 -3.46 12.77 -0.49
C LEU A 47 -4.27 12.10 -1.62
N PHE A 48 -4.84 10.92 -1.35
CA PHE A 48 -5.57 10.15 -2.37
C PHE A 48 -7.01 10.62 -2.55
N PHE A 49 -7.63 11.08 -1.48
CA PHE A 49 -8.99 11.56 -1.44
C PHE A 49 -8.99 12.89 -0.71
N PRO A 50 -8.58 14.00 -1.36
CA PRO A 50 -8.54 15.31 -0.71
C PRO A 50 -9.89 15.63 -0.09
N HIS A 51 -9.87 15.99 1.20
CA HIS A 51 -11.09 16.26 1.96
C HIS A 51 -11.87 17.43 1.34
N GLU A 52 -11.17 18.46 0.87
CA GLU A 52 -11.76 19.63 0.21
C GLU A 52 -12.52 19.27 -1.08
N GLN A 53 -11.98 18.33 -1.87
CA GLN A 53 -12.57 17.96 -3.16
C GLN A 53 -13.62 16.85 -3.03
N SER A 54 -13.47 15.96 -2.04
CA SER A 54 -14.39 14.83 -1.88
C SER A 54 -14.51 14.35 -0.43
N PRO A 55 -15.18 15.13 0.44
CA PRO A 55 -15.23 14.86 1.88
C PRO A 55 -15.87 13.52 2.20
N LYS A 56 -16.92 13.13 1.46
CA LYS A 56 -17.57 11.81 1.63
C LYS A 56 -16.62 10.65 1.30
N ARG A 57 -15.86 10.74 0.21
CA ARG A 57 -14.92 9.68 -0.19
C ARG A 57 -13.75 9.60 0.79
N ASN A 58 -13.22 10.74 1.22
CA ASN A 58 -12.19 10.80 2.26
C ASN A 58 -12.67 10.09 3.53
N LYS A 59 -13.85 10.46 4.05
CA LYS A 59 -14.45 9.86 5.24
C LYS A 59 -14.59 8.34 5.11
N TYR A 60 -15.19 7.86 4.02
CA TYR A 60 -15.41 6.42 3.82
C TYR A 60 -14.10 5.65 3.62
N ALA A 61 -13.10 6.24 2.95
CA ALA A 61 -11.78 5.63 2.82
C ALA A 61 -11.09 5.51 4.18
N LYS A 62 -11.19 6.54 5.04
CA LYS A 62 -10.65 6.49 6.40
C LYS A 62 -11.32 5.42 7.24
N ILE A 63 -12.64 5.31 7.19
CA ILE A 63 -13.39 4.28 7.91
C ILE A 63 -12.97 2.89 7.42
N PHE A 64 -12.98 2.65 6.12
CA PHE A 64 -12.59 1.36 5.56
C PHE A 64 -11.17 0.96 5.96
N LEU A 65 -10.20 1.86 5.87
CA LEU A 65 -8.81 1.56 6.20
C LEU A 65 -8.59 1.39 7.72
N ARG A 66 -9.39 2.04 8.55
CA ARG A 66 -9.39 1.83 10.00
C ARG A 66 -9.83 0.42 10.35
N GLU A 67 -10.93 -0.05 9.76
CA GLU A 67 -11.40 -1.43 9.94
C GLU A 67 -10.39 -2.43 9.36
N LEU A 68 -9.83 -2.16 8.18
CA LEU A 68 -8.83 -3.03 7.57
C LEU A 68 -7.56 -3.14 8.45
N LYS A 69 -7.16 -2.05 9.10
CA LYS A 69 -6.04 -2.04 10.04
C LYS A 69 -6.35 -2.88 11.28
N ALA A 70 -7.58 -2.83 11.80
CA ALA A 70 -7.98 -3.58 12.99
C ALA A 70 -8.05 -5.09 12.73
N GLU A 71 -8.56 -5.48 11.57
CA GLU A 71 -8.86 -6.87 11.24
C GLU A 71 -7.73 -7.58 10.48
N GLY A 72 -6.85 -6.81 9.82
CA GLY A 72 -5.81 -7.32 8.93
C GLY A 72 -6.33 -7.76 7.56
N GLU A 73 -7.55 -8.31 7.49
CA GLU A 73 -8.23 -8.67 6.26
C GLU A 73 -9.75 -8.44 6.36
N ILE A 74 -10.38 -8.09 5.24
CA ILE A 74 -11.84 -7.89 5.17
C ILE A 74 -12.38 -8.68 3.99
N ASP A 75 -13.32 -9.57 4.26
CA ASP A 75 -13.98 -10.36 3.23
C ASP A 75 -15.24 -9.71 2.64
N SER A 76 -15.83 -10.38 1.64
CA SER A 76 -17.06 -9.93 0.96
C SER A 76 -18.27 -9.69 1.87
N GLU A 77 -18.47 -10.52 2.90
CA GLU A 77 -19.62 -10.41 3.81
C GLU A 77 -19.50 -9.16 4.65
N LYS A 78 -18.34 -9.00 5.29
CA LYS A 78 -18.02 -7.82 6.09
C LYS A 78 -17.99 -6.54 5.25
N LEU A 79 -17.51 -6.61 4.01
CA LEU A 79 -17.61 -5.52 3.05
C LEU A 79 -19.06 -5.14 2.71
N ASN A 80 -19.97 -6.11 2.60
CA ASN A 80 -21.38 -5.84 2.33
C ASN A 80 -22.07 -5.16 3.51
N ASN A 81 -21.59 -5.41 4.73
CA ASN A 81 -22.08 -4.80 5.96
C ASN A 81 -21.44 -3.44 6.25
N PHE A 82 -20.74 -2.82 5.29
CA PHE A 82 -20.17 -1.47 5.45
C PHE A 82 -21.21 -0.41 5.86
N GLY A 83 -22.48 -0.61 5.51
CA GLY A 83 -23.57 0.28 5.94
C GLY A 83 -23.73 0.35 7.47
N GLU A 84 -23.43 -0.74 8.17
CA GLU A 84 -23.47 -0.86 9.63
C GLU A 84 -22.33 -0.07 10.30
N TRP A 85 -21.34 0.39 9.53
CA TRP A 85 -20.23 1.23 10.03
C TRP A 85 -20.63 2.72 10.10
N GLY A 86 -21.93 2.96 10.29
CA GLY A 86 -22.53 4.28 10.53
C GLY A 86 -23.01 5.04 9.30
N HIS A 87 -23.15 4.41 8.11
CA HIS A 87 -23.38 5.12 6.85
C HIS A 87 -24.33 4.43 5.87
N GLU A 88 -25.61 4.80 5.90
CA GLU A 88 -26.55 4.52 4.81
C GLU A 88 -26.00 5.10 3.49
N LYS A 89 -25.83 4.25 2.47
CA LYS A 89 -25.30 4.57 1.12
C LYS A 89 -23.76 4.66 0.96
N GLY A 90 -22.97 4.38 2.00
CA GLY A 90 -21.51 4.34 1.89
C GLY A 90 -20.97 3.19 1.01
N LEU A 91 -21.69 2.06 0.98
CA LEU A 91 -21.28 0.81 0.32
C LEU A 91 -21.04 0.96 -1.19
N SER A 92 -21.96 1.62 -1.91
CA SER A 92 -21.82 1.81 -3.37
C SER A 92 -20.58 2.65 -3.69
N ASN A 93 -20.35 3.72 -2.93
CA ASN A 93 -19.20 4.59 -3.12
C ASN A 93 -17.88 3.87 -2.78
N LEU A 94 -17.89 3.05 -1.72
CA LEU A 94 -16.77 2.19 -1.36
C LEU A 94 -16.40 1.25 -2.52
N LYS A 95 -17.37 0.48 -3.02
CA LYS A 95 -17.15 -0.53 -4.07
C LYS A 95 -16.77 0.07 -5.42
N ASN A 96 -17.37 1.18 -5.80
CA ASN A 96 -17.24 1.72 -7.16
C ASN A 96 -16.12 2.75 -7.30
N ASN A 97 -15.78 3.49 -6.22
CA ASN A 97 -14.81 4.58 -6.31
C ASN A 97 -13.57 4.37 -5.43
N ILE A 98 -13.76 3.93 -4.19
CA ILE A 98 -12.68 3.91 -3.21
C ILE A 98 -11.82 2.66 -3.37
N LEU A 99 -12.42 1.46 -3.33
CA LEU A 99 -11.67 0.21 -3.45
C LEU A 99 -10.90 0.10 -4.78
N PRO A 100 -11.48 0.46 -5.95
CA PRO A 100 -10.73 0.43 -7.20
C PRO A 100 -9.53 1.38 -7.20
N LYS A 101 -9.67 2.58 -6.61
CA LYS A 101 -8.57 3.55 -6.51
C LYS A 101 -7.48 3.06 -5.55
N LEU A 102 -7.84 2.56 -4.37
CA LEU A 102 -6.89 2.01 -3.40
C LEU A 102 -6.12 0.81 -3.99
N ARG A 103 -6.80 -0.07 -4.73
CA ARG A 103 -6.15 -1.18 -5.44
C ARG A 103 -5.17 -0.68 -6.50
N ARG A 104 -5.57 0.30 -7.32
CA ARG A 104 -4.72 0.86 -8.37
C ARG A 104 -3.46 1.53 -7.81
N LEU A 105 -3.58 2.17 -6.65
CA LEU A 105 -2.46 2.76 -5.92
C LEU A 105 -1.61 1.72 -5.19
N GLY A 106 -2.00 0.45 -5.23
CA GLY A 106 -1.27 -0.64 -4.56
C GLY A 106 -1.37 -0.58 -3.04
N VAL A 107 -2.37 0.11 -2.47
CA VAL A 107 -2.63 0.18 -1.01
C VAL A 107 -3.22 -1.13 -0.51
N ILE A 108 -4.11 -1.73 -1.32
CA ILE A 108 -4.80 -2.99 -1.02
C ILE A 108 -4.63 -3.99 -2.16
N GLN A 109 -4.74 -5.27 -1.82
CA GLN A 109 -4.82 -6.36 -2.78
C GLN A 109 -6.08 -7.20 -2.56
N TYR A 110 -6.47 -7.92 -3.62
CA TYR A 110 -7.56 -8.89 -3.56
C TYR A 110 -6.98 -10.29 -3.65
N GLU A 111 -7.41 -11.13 -2.72
CA GLU A 111 -7.16 -12.57 -2.74
C GLU A 111 -8.50 -13.30 -2.87
N TYR A 112 -8.49 -14.42 -3.58
CA TYR A 112 -9.65 -15.30 -3.67
C TYR A 112 -9.29 -16.59 -2.94
N LEU A 113 -9.91 -16.78 -1.77
CA LEU A 113 -9.74 -18.00 -0.99
C LEU A 113 -10.77 -19.00 -1.47
N GLU A 114 -10.30 -20.17 -1.90
CA GLU A 114 -11.16 -21.30 -2.21
C GLU A 114 -11.59 -21.96 -0.91
N TYR A 115 -12.88 -22.21 -0.76
CA TYR A 115 -13.39 -23.05 0.31
C TYR A 115 -14.12 -24.24 -0.29
N ARG A 116 -13.99 -25.37 0.40
CA ARG A 116 -14.62 -26.62 0.04
C ARG A 116 -15.42 -27.04 1.25
N ASP A 117 -16.74 -26.82 1.21
CA ASP A 117 -17.60 -27.29 2.29
C ASP A 117 -17.65 -28.82 2.23
N SER A 118 -17.18 -29.46 3.29
CA SER A 118 -17.06 -30.91 3.40
C SER A 118 -18.41 -31.63 3.42
N SER A 119 -19.53 -30.91 3.58
CA SER A 119 -20.87 -31.50 3.74
C SER A 119 -21.81 -31.35 2.53
N GLU A 120 -21.60 -30.39 1.62
CA GLU A 120 -22.60 -30.07 0.58
C GLU A 120 -22.06 -29.98 -0.85
N GLY A 121 -20.77 -30.20 -1.09
CA GLY A 121 -20.21 -30.13 -2.45
C GLY A 121 -20.24 -28.72 -3.05
N SER A 122 -20.60 -27.69 -2.28
CA SER A 122 -20.52 -26.31 -2.71
C SER A 122 -19.05 -25.88 -2.73
N GLN A 123 -18.54 -25.65 -3.94
CA GLN A 123 -17.25 -25.01 -4.16
C GLN A 123 -17.49 -23.52 -4.38
N GLY A 124 -16.80 -22.69 -3.60
CA GLY A 124 -16.91 -21.25 -3.72
C GLY A 124 -15.56 -20.55 -3.61
N ARG A 125 -15.55 -19.29 -4.06
CA ARG A 125 -14.41 -18.38 -3.91
C ARG A 125 -14.84 -17.18 -3.09
N ARG A 126 -14.25 -17.01 -1.91
CA ARG A 126 -14.43 -15.82 -1.08
C ARG A 126 -13.39 -14.79 -1.48
N LYS A 127 -13.84 -13.60 -1.90
CA LYS A 127 -12.94 -12.47 -2.11
C LYS A 127 -12.58 -11.86 -0.75
N VAL A 128 -11.29 -11.70 -0.52
CA VAL A 128 -10.72 -11.07 0.67
C VAL A 128 -9.87 -9.87 0.24
N VAL A 129 -9.96 -8.79 1.01
CA VAL A 129 -9.20 -7.56 0.81
C VAL A 129 -8.17 -7.44 1.92
N LYS A 130 -6.92 -7.19 1.54
CA LYS A 130 -5.77 -7.10 2.47
C LYS A 130 -4.92 -5.86 2.17
N PRO A 131 -4.15 -5.34 3.15
CA PRO A 131 -3.06 -4.42 2.86
C PRO A 131 -2.07 -5.04 1.88
N ALA A 132 -1.65 -4.28 0.87
CA ALA A 132 -0.65 -4.75 -0.07
C ALA A 132 0.76 -4.39 0.44
N LYS A 133 1.66 -5.38 0.48
CA LYS A 133 3.05 -5.20 0.94
C LYS A 133 3.84 -4.22 0.08
N SER A 134 3.48 -4.09 -1.19
CA SER A 134 4.11 -3.17 -2.14
C SER A 134 3.96 -1.70 -1.75
N PHE A 135 2.90 -1.36 -0.99
CA PHE A 135 2.60 0.04 -0.70
C PHE A 135 3.68 0.72 0.15
N THR A 136 4.21 0.02 1.15
CA THR A 136 5.26 0.55 2.03
C THR A 136 6.51 0.92 1.22
N SER A 137 6.94 0.05 0.31
CA SER A 137 8.11 0.31 -0.55
C SER A 137 7.91 1.52 -1.46
N ILE A 138 6.69 1.75 -1.95
CA ILE A 138 6.34 2.94 -2.74
C ILE A 138 6.47 4.20 -1.87
N LEU A 139 5.90 4.20 -0.66
CA LEU A 139 5.97 5.34 0.25
C LEU A 139 7.41 5.69 0.61
N ASP A 140 8.24 4.70 0.92
CA ASP A 140 9.66 4.92 1.25
C ASP A 140 10.43 5.50 0.07
N SER A 141 10.16 4.99 -1.15
CA SER A 141 10.73 5.52 -2.38
C SER A 141 10.29 6.97 -2.63
N MET A 142 9.02 7.31 -2.40
CA MET A 142 8.50 8.67 -2.53
C MET A 142 9.13 9.63 -1.53
N ALA A 143 9.26 9.24 -0.25
CA ALA A 143 9.92 10.07 0.76
C ALA A 143 11.39 10.34 0.40
N ASN A 144 12.10 9.29 -0.02
CA ASN A 144 13.50 9.41 -0.42
C ASN A 144 13.65 10.32 -1.65
N GLY A 145 12.82 10.14 -2.67
CA GLY A 145 12.80 10.99 -3.85
C GLY A 145 12.52 12.45 -3.53
N TRP A 146 11.56 12.72 -2.63
CA TRP A 146 11.25 14.09 -2.21
C TRP A 146 12.38 14.73 -1.42
N ALA A 147 12.99 14.00 -0.48
CA ALA A 147 14.13 14.50 0.30
C ALA A 147 15.34 14.86 -0.59
N ALA A 148 15.60 14.07 -1.63
CA ALA A 148 16.64 14.37 -2.61
C ALA A 148 16.30 15.64 -3.42
N PHE A 149 15.04 15.79 -3.84
CA PHE A 149 14.56 17.00 -4.52
C PHE A 149 14.72 18.26 -3.67
N GLU A 150 14.27 18.23 -2.41
CA GLU A 150 14.44 19.36 -1.47
C GLU A 150 15.93 19.70 -1.30
N SER A 151 16.76 18.69 -1.08
CA SER A 151 18.21 18.90 -0.92
C SER A 151 18.80 19.61 -2.14
N ALA A 152 18.47 19.16 -3.37
CA ALA A 152 18.94 19.80 -4.59
C ALA A 152 18.38 21.22 -4.79
N ALA A 153 17.12 21.45 -4.42
CA ALA A 153 16.49 22.76 -4.56
C ALA A 153 17.14 23.82 -3.65
N TYR A 154 17.45 23.46 -2.40
CA TYR A 154 18.04 24.39 -1.43
C TYR A 154 19.57 24.47 -1.49
N SER A 155 20.26 23.47 -2.05
CA SER A 155 21.72 23.54 -2.27
C SER A 155 22.11 24.51 -3.40
N ASN A 156 21.18 24.88 -4.27
CA ASN A 156 21.40 25.82 -5.38
C ASN A 156 21.07 27.28 -5.02
N GLN A 157 20.78 27.57 -3.74
CA GLN A 157 20.47 28.92 -3.26
C GLN A 157 21.59 29.56 -2.43
N ASP A 158 22.71 28.84 -2.24
CA ASP A 158 23.99 29.35 -1.70
C ASP A 158 25.04 29.47 -2.83
#